data_AF-A0A420R9H7-F1
#
_entry.id   AF-A0A420R9H7-F1
#
_cell.length_a   1.000
_cell.length_b   1.000
_cell.length_c   1.000
_cell.angle_alpha   90.00
_cell.angle_beta   90.00
_cell.angle_gamma   90.00
#
_symmetry.space_group_name_H-M   'P 1'
#
loop_
_entity.id
_entity.type
_entity.pdbx_description
1 polymer ?
#
loop_
_entity_poly.entity_id
_entity_poly.type
_entity_poly.pdbx_seq_one_letter_code
_entity_poly.pdbx_strand_id
1 'polypeptide(L)'
;MTRLYNFIVFLLPSVLAGSVPKTCKTYPGSSDWPSHKAWSRLNDTLDGRLFAPVPPGAVCHKGWPSYDKDICPRVAEAWKHYDLHTQNPVSLIYDQYSNWTCLPDKSYPCSGSGYPAYVVNVTKAEDIKIGIDFAPGSLSLWTHHLKEITYHKGSFKLHNSKTVITGDTVTAGAGTQMYDLYTTLDKYGRVVVGGGGKTVGLGGYVTGGGHSLLSTKHGLAVDQVLQMTMVTPSGKILTINEDNHSDLFWAMRGVSH
;
A
#
# COMPACT_ATOMS: atom_id res chain seq x y z
N MET A 1 -7.18 -18.12 51.46
CA MET A 1 -6.94 -19.46 50.87
C MET A 1 -7.91 -19.65 49.73
N THR A 2 -7.50 -19.27 48.52
CA THR A 2 -8.33 -19.37 47.31
C THR A 2 -7.88 -20.60 46.56
N ARG A 3 -8.72 -21.65 46.51
CA ARG A 3 -8.41 -22.91 45.82
C ARG A 3 -8.41 -22.67 44.31
N LEU A 4 -7.24 -22.84 43.70
CA LEU A 4 -7.06 -23.00 42.25
C LEU A 4 -7.77 -24.29 41.81
N TYR A 5 -8.86 -24.17 41.06
CA TYR A 5 -9.35 -25.29 40.25
C TYR A 5 -8.52 -25.32 38.96
N ASN A 6 -7.56 -26.26 38.92
CA ASN A 6 -6.92 -26.69 37.68
C ASN A 6 -8.00 -27.29 36.78
N PHE A 7 -8.44 -26.55 35.77
CA PHE A 7 -9.20 -27.14 34.67
C PHE A 7 -8.22 -27.86 33.75
N ILE A 8 -8.21 -29.19 33.80
CA ILE A 8 -7.55 -30.01 32.79
C ILE A 8 -8.49 -30.06 31.57
N VAL A 9 -8.08 -29.41 30.49
CA VAL A 9 -8.75 -29.48 29.18
C VAL A 9 -8.13 -30.62 28.38
N PHE A 10 -8.92 -31.64 28.03
CA PHE A 10 -8.49 -32.69 27.12
C PHE A 10 -8.79 -32.30 25.67
N LEU A 11 -7.82 -32.53 24.78
CA LEU A 11 -8.00 -32.44 23.33
C LEU A 11 -8.74 -33.69 22.86
N LEU A 12 -9.98 -33.54 22.40
CA LEU A 12 -10.69 -34.59 21.65
C LEU A 12 -10.17 -34.56 20.21
N PRO A 13 -9.53 -35.63 19.69
CA PRO A 13 -9.15 -35.65 18.29
C PRO A 13 -10.41 -35.89 17.45
N SER A 14 -10.92 -34.83 16.84
CA SER A 14 -11.82 -34.96 15.70
C SER A 14 -11.00 -35.41 14.50
N VAL A 15 -11.29 -36.61 13.98
CA VAL A 15 -10.87 -37.04 12.63
C VAL A 15 -11.73 -36.28 11.61
N LEU A 16 -11.46 -34.99 11.49
CA LEU A 16 -11.74 -34.25 10.28
C LEU A 16 -10.37 -33.99 9.66
N ALA A 17 -10.20 -34.43 8.42
CA ALA A 17 -9.04 -34.10 7.60
C ALA A 17 -9.03 -32.58 7.38
N GLY A 18 -8.56 -31.83 8.38
CA GLY A 18 -8.17 -30.45 8.23
C GLY A 18 -6.95 -30.44 7.33
N SER A 19 -7.07 -29.83 6.15
CA SER A 19 -5.92 -29.54 5.30
C SER A 19 -4.86 -28.85 6.16
N VAL A 20 -3.64 -29.40 6.17
CA VAL A 20 -2.48 -28.72 6.75
C VAL A 20 -2.46 -27.29 6.22
N PRO A 21 -2.35 -26.25 7.08
CA PRO A 21 -2.22 -24.88 6.59
C PRO A 21 -1.04 -24.81 5.63
N LYS A 22 -1.28 -24.36 4.40
CA LYS A 22 -0.23 -24.23 3.38
C LYS A 22 0.90 -23.37 3.96
N THR A 23 2.10 -23.93 4.03
CA THR A 23 3.27 -23.28 4.64
C THR A 23 3.88 -22.18 3.76
N CYS A 24 3.51 -22.14 2.47
CA CYS A 24 4.02 -21.18 1.49
C CYS A 24 2.90 -20.43 0.76
N LYS A 25 3.17 -19.18 0.36
CA LYS A 25 2.29 -18.40 -0.52
C LYS A 25 2.29 -18.99 -1.94
N THR A 26 1.16 -18.87 -2.64
CA THR A 26 1.06 -19.26 -4.05
C THR A 26 1.67 -18.19 -4.97
N TYR A 27 2.19 -18.64 -6.12
CA TYR A 27 2.78 -17.81 -7.15
C TYR A 27 2.40 -18.35 -8.55
N PRO A 28 2.51 -17.54 -9.63
CA PRO A 28 2.19 -17.98 -10.98
C PRO A 28 2.92 -19.28 -11.35
N GLY A 29 2.17 -20.28 -11.81
CA GLY A 29 2.71 -21.60 -12.17
C GLY A 29 2.70 -22.65 -11.05
N SER A 30 2.45 -22.25 -9.80
CA SER A 30 2.18 -23.23 -8.73
C SER A 30 0.83 -23.93 -8.92
N SER A 31 0.70 -25.17 -8.45
CA SER A 31 -0.54 -25.97 -8.59
C SER A 31 -1.77 -25.33 -7.96
N ASP A 32 -1.54 -24.49 -6.94
CA ASP A 32 -2.55 -23.78 -6.18
C ASP A 32 -2.84 -22.36 -6.70
N TRP A 33 -2.22 -21.98 -7.82
CA TRP A 33 -2.45 -20.67 -8.42
C TRP A 33 -3.93 -20.51 -8.81
N PRO A 34 -4.58 -19.38 -8.50
CA PRO A 34 -5.98 -19.20 -8.85
C PRO A 34 -6.20 -19.34 -10.36
N SER A 35 -7.24 -20.09 -10.72
CA SER A 35 -7.64 -20.27 -12.12
C SER A 35 -8.02 -18.94 -12.77
N HIS A 36 -7.98 -18.88 -14.10
CA HIS A 36 -8.44 -17.72 -14.87
C HIS A 36 -9.88 -17.31 -14.51
N LYS A 37 -10.76 -18.28 -14.23
CA LYS A 37 -12.15 -18.02 -13.79
C LYS A 37 -12.19 -17.36 -12.41
N ALA A 38 -11.27 -17.69 -11.51
CA ALA A 38 -11.17 -17.04 -10.20
C ALA A 38 -10.70 -15.58 -10.34
N TRP A 39 -9.69 -15.32 -11.16
CA TRP A 39 -9.24 -13.96 -11.47
C TRP A 39 -10.34 -13.12 -12.15
N SER A 40 -11.09 -13.70 -13.09
CA SER A 40 -12.24 -13.03 -13.71
C SER A 40 -13.29 -12.62 -12.70
N ARG A 41 -13.68 -13.53 -11.79
CA ARG A 41 -14.66 -13.19 -10.74
C ARG A 41 -14.18 -12.09 -9.81
N LEU A 42 -12.89 -12.11 -9.45
CA LEU A 42 -12.29 -11.04 -8.67
C LEU A 42 -12.39 -9.70 -9.42
N ASN A 43 -12.07 -9.69 -10.72
CA ASN A 43 -12.20 -8.50 -11.54
C ASN A 43 -13.65 -7.97 -11.59
N ASP A 44 -14.62 -8.87 -11.76
CA ASP A 44 -16.04 -8.51 -11.74
C ASP A 44 -16.46 -7.90 -10.40
N THR A 45 -15.94 -8.43 -9.29
CA THR A 45 -16.21 -7.94 -7.92
C THR A 45 -15.56 -6.57 -7.66
N LEU A 46 -14.46 -6.28 -8.36
CA LEU A 46 -13.74 -5.00 -8.33
C LEU A 46 -14.21 -4.04 -9.44
N ASP A 47 -15.34 -4.31 -10.09
CA ASP A 47 -15.87 -3.56 -11.23
C ASP A 47 -14.82 -3.24 -12.31
N GLY A 48 -13.99 -4.22 -12.67
CA GLY A 48 -12.97 -4.04 -13.73
C GLY A 48 -11.64 -3.44 -13.26
N ARG A 49 -11.44 -3.23 -11.94
CA ARG A 49 -10.22 -2.60 -11.40
C ARG A 49 -9.04 -3.57 -11.17
N LEU A 50 -9.14 -4.82 -11.60
CA LEU A 50 -8.03 -5.79 -11.57
C LEU A 50 -7.37 -5.88 -12.95
N PHE A 51 -6.04 -5.80 -12.98
CA PHE A 51 -5.28 -5.94 -14.22
C PHE A 51 -3.93 -6.63 -13.99
N ALA A 52 -3.37 -7.21 -15.05
CA ALA A 52 -2.06 -7.84 -15.08
C ALA A 52 -1.09 -6.97 -15.90
N PRO A 53 -0.37 -6.03 -15.26
CA PRO A 53 0.50 -5.10 -15.98
C PRO A 53 1.76 -5.79 -16.50
N VAL A 54 2.21 -5.33 -17.66
CA VAL A 54 3.49 -5.74 -18.25
C VAL A 54 4.61 -4.92 -17.60
N PRO A 55 5.77 -5.53 -17.25
CA PRO A 55 6.92 -4.79 -16.75
C PRO A 55 7.28 -3.63 -17.70
N PRO A 56 7.50 -2.41 -17.20
CA PRO A 56 7.73 -1.25 -18.05
C PRO A 56 8.98 -1.39 -18.94
N GLY A 57 10.01 -2.11 -18.48
CA GLY A 57 11.21 -2.39 -19.28
C GLY A 57 10.97 -3.30 -20.47
N ALA A 58 9.87 -4.08 -20.50
CA ALA A 58 9.59 -5.08 -21.54
C ALA A 58 9.50 -4.48 -22.96
N VAL A 59 9.23 -3.19 -23.05
CA VAL A 59 9.24 -2.44 -24.32
C VAL A 59 10.59 -2.52 -25.05
N CYS A 60 11.68 -2.78 -24.34
CA CYS A 60 13.01 -2.94 -24.91
C CYS A 60 13.35 -4.37 -25.35
N HIS A 61 12.46 -5.35 -25.12
CA HIS A 61 12.73 -6.78 -25.29
C HIS A 61 11.87 -7.43 -26.38
N LYS A 62 12.48 -7.81 -27.51
CA LYS A 62 11.80 -8.35 -28.72
C LYS A 62 10.84 -9.52 -28.49
N GLY A 63 11.04 -10.30 -27.43
CA GLY A 63 10.18 -11.44 -27.09
C GLY A 63 8.85 -11.07 -26.44
N TRP A 64 8.65 -9.79 -26.11
CA TRP A 64 7.46 -9.32 -25.42
C TRP A 64 6.48 -8.65 -26.39
N PRO A 65 5.15 -8.83 -26.21
CA PRO A 65 4.14 -8.15 -27.03
C PRO A 65 4.21 -6.62 -26.97
N SER A 66 4.76 -6.07 -25.88
CA SER A 66 4.96 -4.63 -25.69
C SER A 66 6.23 -4.09 -26.34
N TYR A 67 7.04 -4.93 -27.00
CA TYR A 67 8.28 -4.49 -27.64
C TYR A 67 8.03 -3.37 -28.65
N ASP A 68 8.73 -2.26 -28.46
CA ASP A 68 8.72 -1.15 -29.38
C ASP A 68 10.09 -0.46 -29.35
N LYS A 69 10.82 -0.58 -30.47
CA LYS A 69 12.17 -0.03 -30.64
C LYS A 69 12.22 1.50 -30.53
N ASP A 70 11.12 2.19 -30.85
CA ASP A 70 11.03 3.64 -30.90
C ASP A 70 10.56 4.21 -29.55
N ILE A 71 9.87 3.40 -28.74
CA ILE A 71 9.51 3.76 -27.36
C ILE A 71 10.64 3.43 -26.37
N CYS A 72 11.39 2.35 -26.59
CA CYS A 72 12.43 1.89 -25.66
C CYS A 72 13.39 3.01 -25.16
N PRO A 73 13.97 3.87 -26.02
CA PRO A 73 14.84 4.95 -25.56
C PRO A 73 14.14 5.96 -24.64
N ARG A 74 12.83 6.22 -24.86
CA ARG A 74 12.05 7.12 -24.00
C ARG A 74 11.82 6.53 -22.62
N VAL A 75 11.52 5.23 -22.56
CA VAL A 75 11.35 4.53 -21.27
C VAL A 75 12.68 4.42 -20.54
N ALA A 76 13.78 4.13 -21.25
CA ALA A 76 15.12 4.10 -20.66
C ALA A 76 15.55 5.45 -20.07
N GLU A 77 15.19 6.56 -20.72
CA GLU A 77 15.44 7.89 -20.17
C GLU A 77 14.54 8.18 -18.97
N ALA A 78 13.23 7.92 -19.10
CA ALA A 78 12.27 8.13 -18.02
C ALA A 78 12.54 7.26 -16.77
N TRP A 79 13.20 6.11 -16.94
CA TRP A 79 13.66 5.23 -15.84
C TRP A 79 14.63 5.91 -14.87
N LYS A 80 15.28 7.01 -15.28
CA LYS A 80 16.18 7.77 -14.39
C LYS A 80 15.42 8.70 -13.46
N HIS A 81 14.10 8.81 -13.62
CA HIS A 81 13.25 9.77 -12.91
C HIS A 81 12.18 9.07 -12.08
N TYR A 82 12.00 9.55 -10.85
CA TYR A 82 11.00 9.00 -9.92
C TYR A 82 9.57 9.04 -10.44
N ASP A 83 9.25 9.96 -11.35
CA ASP A 83 7.90 10.13 -11.90
C ASP A 83 7.43 8.88 -12.65
N LEU A 84 8.29 8.27 -13.47
CA LEU A 84 7.95 7.01 -14.15
C LEU A 84 7.62 5.91 -13.14
N HIS A 85 8.46 5.77 -12.11
CA HIS A 85 8.30 4.69 -11.14
C HIS A 85 7.07 4.86 -10.28
N THR A 86 6.74 6.09 -9.88
CA THR A 86 5.58 6.36 -9.01
C THR A 86 4.24 6.34 -9.74
N GLN A 87 4.24 6.59 -11.06
CA GLN A 87 3.04 6.53 -11.89
C GLN A 87 2.78 5.13 -12.49
N ASN A 88 3.78 4.24 -12.47
CA ASN A 88 3.63 2.89 -12.97
C ASN A 88 3.21 1.92 -11.85
N PRO A 89 2.18 1.07 -12.04
CA PRO A 89 1.61 0.23 -11.00
C PRO A 89 2.51 -0.90 -10.46
N VAL A 90 3.60 -1.23 -11.17
CA VAL A 90 4.54 -2.30 -10.76
C VAL A 90 5.99 -1.87 -10.74
N SER A 91 6.32 -0.70 -11.27
CA SER A 91 7.70 -0.23 -11.31
C SER A 91 8.25 0.02 -9.91
N LEU A 92 9.56 -0.20 -9.76
CA LEU A 92 10.29 0.00 -8.52
C LEU A 92 11.43 0.98 -8.79
N ILE A 93 11.65 1.92 -7.88
CA ILE A 93 12.68 2.97 -8.03
C ILE A 93 14.09 2.37 -8.05
N TYR A 94 14.30 1.29 -7.32
CA TYR A 94 15.59 0.63 -7.25
C TYR A 94 15.53 -0.76 -7.88
N ASP A 95 16.37 -0.98 -8.89
CA ASP A 95 16.35 -2.15 -9.75
C ASP A 95 16.55 -3.46 -8.99
N GLN A 96 17.32 -3.46 -7.89
CA GLN A 96 17.60 -4.65 -7.09
C GLN A 96 16.34 -5.30 -6.50
N TYR A 97 15.28 -4.53 -6.23
CA TYR A 97 14.05 -5.10 -5.69
C TYR A 97 13.29 -5.94 -6.72
N SER A 98 13.47 -5.64 -8.01
CA SER A 98 12.97 -6.48 -9.10
C SER A 98 13.95 -7.57 -9.50
N ASN A 99 15.11 -7.66 -8.83
CA ASN A 99 16.24 -8.50 -9.21
C ASN A 99 16.66 -8.31 -10.68
N TRP A 100 16.63 -7.06 -11.17
CA TRP A 100 16.97 -6.69 -12.55
C TRP A 100 16.23 -7.52 -13.62
N THR A 101 15.04 -8.03 -13.28
CA THR A 101 14.37 -9.06 -14.10
C THR A 101 13.77 -8.54 -15.38
N CYS A 102 13.53 -7.22 -15.54
CA CYS A 102 13.12 -6.62 -16.81
C CYS A 102 13.40 -5.11 -16.86
N LEU A 103 14.68 -4.75 -17.08
CA LEU A 103 15.10 -3.37 -17.26
C LEU A 103 14.86 -2.87 -18.70
N PRO A 104 14.75 -1.56 -18.94
CA PRO A 104 14.67 -0.97 -20.28
C PRO A 104 16.03 -0.96 -20.99
N ASP A 105 16.75 -2.08 -20.88
CA ASP A 105 18.01 -2.35 -21.53
C ASP A 105 17.96 -3.78 -22.08
N LYS A 106 18.16 -3.90 -23.39
CA LYS A 106 18.20 -5.17 -24.13
C LYS A 106 19.32 -6.12 -23.69
N SER A 107 20.31 -5.64 -22.93
CA SER A 107 21.40 -6.46 -22.38
C SER A 107 20.98 -7.28 -21.16
N TYR A 108 19.86 -6.93 -20.52
CA TYR A 108 19.29 -7.62 -19.36
C TYR A 108 18.26 -8.69 -19.78
N PRO A 109 17.98 -9.69 -18.93
CA PRO A 109 16.80 -10.53 -19.13
C PRO A 109 15.51 -9.71 -18.97
N CYS A 110 14.41 -10.22 -19.53
CA CYS A 110 13.07 -9.70 -19.23
C CYS A 110 12.08 -10.82 -18.89
N SER A 111 11.65 -10.86 -17.63
CA SER A 111 10.59 -11.70 -17.08
C SER A 111 9.69 -10.88 -16.14
N GLY A 112 8.46 -11.38 -15.89
CA GLY A 112 7.56 -10.79 -14.91
C GLY A 112 7.88 -11.17 -13.46
N SER A 113 8.90 -11.99 -13.20
CA SER A 113 9.12 -12.63 -11.90
C SER A 113 9.46 -11.66 -10.75
N GLY A 114 10.02 -10.49 -11.07
CA GLY A 114 10.29 -9.44 -10.08
C GLY A 114 9.11 -8.49 -9.81
N TYR A 115 7.95 -8.75 -10.40
CA TYR A 115 6.79 -7.85 -10.37
C TYR A 115 5.52 -8.57 -9.87
N PRO A 116 4.58 -7.85 -9.26
CA PRO A 116 3.26 -8.40 -8.93
C PRO A 116 2.57 -8.97 -10.18
N ALA A 117 2.01 -10.17 -10.08
CA ALA A 117 1.32 -10.80 -11.21
C ALA A 117 0.01 -10.09 -11.56
N TYR A 118 -0.64 -9.52 -10.54
CA TYR A 118 -1.86 -8.74 -10.67
C TYR A 118 -1.80 -7.51 -9.75
N VAL A 119 -2.50 -6.47 -10.16
CA VAL A 119 -2.65 -5.23 -9.41
C VAL A 119 -4.13 -4.87 -9.34
N VAL A 120 -4.60 -4.52 -8.14
CA VAL A 120 -5.88 -3.84 -7.93
C VAL A 120 -5.64 -2.35 -7.94
N ASN A 121 -6.30 -1.63 -8.84
CA ASN A 121 -6.40 -0.19 -8.75
C ASN A 121 -7.39 0.17 -7.62
N VAL A 122 -6.87 0.55 -6.45
CA VAL A 122 -7.70 0.81 -5.27
C VAL A 122 -8.32 2.21 -5.36
N THR A 123 -9.64 2.27 -5.21
CA THR A 123 -10.42 3.52 -5.18
C THR A 123 -11.10 3.77 -3.84
N LYS A 124 -11.27 2.72 -3.03
CA LYS A 124 -11.93 2.77 -1.71
C LYS A 124 -11.45 1.64 -0.80
N ALA A 125 -11.72 1.74 0.50
CA ALA A 125 -11.30 0.76 1.49
C ALA A 125 -11.89 -0.65 1.22
N GLU A 126 -13.07 -0.71 0.61
CA GLU A 126 -13.72 -1.97 0.23
C GLU A 126 -12.91 -2.73 -0.83
N ASP A 127 -12.21 -2.03 -1.74
CA ASP A 127 -11.36 -2.69 -2.75
C ASP A 127 -10.18 -3.41 -2.07
N ILE A 128 -9.60 -2.79 -1.02
CA ILE A 128 -8.54 -3.39 -0.19
C ILE A 128 -9.09 -4.64 0.49
N LYS A 129 -10.28 -4.56 1.08
CA LYS A 129 -10.94 -5.70 1.72
C LYS A 129 -11.13 -6.85 0.71
N ILE A 130 -11.67 -6.57 -0.47
CA ILE A 130 -11.89 -7.57 -1.52
C ILE A 130 -10.57 -8.25 -1.91
N GLY A 131 -9.49 -7.47 -2.07
CA GLY A 131 -8.16 -8.01 -2.37
C GLY A 131 -7.57 -8.87 -1.25
N ILE A 132 -7.73 -8.47 0.02
CA ILE A 132 -7.33 -9.25 1.20
C ILE A 132 -8.12 -10.56 1.27
N ASP A 133 -9.44 -10.51 1.08
CA ASP A 133 -10.32 -11.68 1.14
C ASP A 133 -10.02 -12.70 0.01
N PHE A 134 -9.51 -12.24 -1.14
CA PHE A 134 -9.08 -13.12 -2.23
C PHE A 134 -7.77 -13.87 -1.92
N ALA A 135 -6.87 -13.28 -1.12
CA ALA A 135 -5.72 -13.91 -0.47
C ALA A 135 -4.75 -14.82 -1.30
N PRO A 136 -4.31 -14.47 -2.53
CA PRO A 136 -3.35 -15.30 -3.29
C PRO A 136 -1.89 -15.01 -2.90
N GLY A 137 -1.62 -14.13 -1.93
CA GLY A 137 -0.27 -13.82 -1.46
C GLY A 137 0.66 -13.11 -2.47
N SER A 138 0.14 -12.68 -3.62
CA SER A 138 0.91 -12.18 -4.78
C SER A 138 0.20 -11.04 -5.56
N LEU A 139 -0.87 -10.50 -4.99
CA LEU A 139 -1.63 -9.38 -5.53
C LEU A 139 -1.10 -8.06 -4.94
N SER A 140 -0.87 -7.06 -5.79
CA SER A 140 -0.59 -5.69 -5.33
C SER A 140 -1.88 -4.90 -5.15
N LEU A 141 -1.97 -4.14 -4.06
CA LEU A 141 -3.05 -3.19 -3.80
C LEU A 141 -2.50 -1.79 -4.05
N TRP A 142 -2.78 -1.24 -5.23
CA TRP A 142 -2.20 0.03 -5.66
C TRP A 142 -3.08 1.20 -5.21
N THR A 143 -2.66 1.86 -4.13
CA THR A 143 -3.38 2.98 -3.50
C THR A 143 -3.10 4.34 -4.12
N HIS A 144 -2.29 4.41 -5.19
CA HIS A 144 -1.80 5.65 -5.79
C HIS A 144 -2.91 6.66 -6.09
N HIS A 145 -4.09 6.21 -6.52
CA HIS A 145 -5.20 7.09 -6.87
C HIS A 145 -6.07 7.55 -5.68
N LEU A 146 -5.78 7.10 -4.45
CA LEU A 146 -6.39 7.64 -3.23
C LEU A 146 -5.76 9.01 -2.90
N LYS A 147 -6.13 10.03 -3.68
CA LYS A 147 -5.53 11.38 -3.70
C LYS A 147 -6.41 12.47 -3.09
N GLU A 148 -7.53 12.13 -2.46
CA GLU A 148 -8.41 13.12 -1.84
C GLU A 148 -7.67 13.85 -0.70
N ILE A 149 -7.75 15.19 -0.70
CA ILE A 149 -7.15 16.05 0.33
C ILE A 149 -8.22 17.03 0.80
N THR A 150 -8.51 16.99 2.10
CA THR A 150 -9.53 17.83 2.74
C THR A 150 -8.89 18.65 3.86
N TYR A 151 -8.94 19.97 3.72
CA TYR A 151 -8.47 20.92 4.73
C TYR A 151 -9.58 21.21 5.75
N HIS A 152 -9.24 21.17 7.04
CA HIS A 152 -10.15 21.47 8.14
C HIS A 152 -9.66 22.69 8.89
N LYS A 153 -10.49 23.73 8.98
CA LYS A 153 -10.12 24.99 9.60
C LYS A 153 -10.48 25.02 11.10
N GLY A 154 -9.51 25.40 11.93
CA GLY A 154 -9.70 25.81 13.33
C GLY A 154 -9.96 24.69 14.34
N SER A 155 -10.58 23.59 13.93
CA SER A 155 -10.74 22.42 14.80
C SER A 155 -10.97 21.13 14.01
N PHE A 156 -10.63 20.00 14.62
CA PHE A 156 -10.91 18.67 14.09
C PHE A 156 -11.35 17.72 15.20
N LYS A 157 -12.53 17.13 15.06
CA LYS A 157 -13.05 16.14 16.02
C LYS A 157 -12.62 14.73 15.59
N LEU A 158 -11.97 14.01 16.50
CA LEU A 158 -11.57 12.63 16.23
C LEU A 158 -12.80 11.73 16.03
N HIS A 159 -12.70 10.81 15.08
CA HIS A 159 -13.77 9.84 14.81
C HIS A 159 -14.09 9.02 16.07
N ASN A 160 -15.38 8.86 16.37
CA ASN A 160 -15.90 8.15 17.55
C ASN A 160 -15.23 8.55 18.87
N SER A 161 -14.92 9.83 19.02
CA SER A 161 -14.27 10.36 20.23
C SER A 161 -14.92 11.68 20.68
N LYS A 162 -14.72 12.02 21.97
CA LYS A 162 -15.05 13.33 22.55
C LYS A 162 -13.93 14.35 22.34
N THR A 163 -12.75 13.92 21.92
CA THR A 163 -11.56 14.73 21.72
C THR A 163 -11.71 15.62 20.48
N VAL A 164 -11.50 16.92 20.69
CA VAL A 164 -11.47 17.94 19.64
C VAL A 164 -10.08 18.57 19.66
N ILE A 165 -9.38 18.46 18.53
CA ILE A 165 -8.09 19.10 18.33
C ILE A 165 -8.33 20.53 17.86
N THR A 166 -7.76 21.49 18.57
CA THR A 166 -7.80 22.91 18.18
C THR A 166 -6.66 23.20 17.22
N GLY A 167 -6.95 23.89 16.13
CA GLY A 167 -6.00 24.20 15.06
C GLY A 167 -6.46 23.67 13.71
N ASP A 168 -5.75 24.09 12.66
CA ASP A 168 -5.99 23.63 11.30
C ASP A 168 -5.42 22.22 11.11
N THR A 169 -6.16 21.35 10.43
CA THR A 169 -5.72 19.98 10.13
C THR A 169 -5.97 19.63 8.66
N VAL A 170 -5.42 18.51 8.21
CA VAL A 170 -5.63 18.00 6.86
C VAL A 170 -5.89 16.50 6.91
N THR A 171 -6.88 16.05 6.16
CA THR A 171 -7.08 14.64 5.82
C THR A 171 -6.55 14.41 4.41
N ALA A 172 -5.76 13.36 4.21
CA ALA A 172 -5.19 13.03 2.91
C ALA A 172 -5.27 11.51 2.67
N GLY A 173 -5.63 11.12 1.45
CA GLY A 173 -5.69 9.72 1.05
C GLY A 173 -4.31 9.07 0.99
N ALA A 174 -4.25 7.74 1.12
CA ALA A 174 -3.01 6.98 1.22
C ALA A 174 -2.08 7.09 -0.01
N GLY A 175 -2.61 7.45 -1.17
CA GLY A 175 -1.86 7.65 -2.42
C GLY A 175 -1.27 9.06 -2.56
N THR A 176 -1.63 9.99 -1.68
CA THR A 176 -1.18 11.38 -1.74
C THR A 176 0.34 11.47 -1.72
N GLN A 177 0.92 12.25 -2.63
CA GLN A 177 2.35 12.52 -2.64
C GLN A 177 2.63 13.88 -1.99
N MET A 178 3.85 14.07 -1.49
CA MET A 178 4.24 15.29 -0.77
C MET A 178 3.94 16.57 -1.58
N TYR A 179 4.20 16.55 -2.89
CA TYR A 179 3.93 17.70 -3.76
C TYR A 179 2.44 18.07 -3.81
N ASP A 180 1.54 17.09 -3.90
CA ASP A 180 0.09 17.31 -3.90
C ASP A 180 -0.35 17.97 -2.59
N LEU A 181 0.22 17.52 -1.47
CA LEU A 181 -0.09 18.02 -0.13
C LEU A 181 0.41 19.45 0.06
N TYR A 182 1.65 19.75 -0.33
CA TYR A 182 2.22 21.09 -0.22
C TYR A 182 1.48 22.10 -1.09
N THR A 183 1.26 21.78 -2.36
CA THR A 183 0.56 22.68 -3.30
C THR A 183 -0.90 22.93 -2.91
N THR A 184 -1.54 21.95 -2.26
CA THR A 184 -2.90 22.13 -1.73
C THR A 184 -2.92 23.03 -0.51
N LEU A 185 -1.98 22.86 0.43
CA LEU A 185 -1.96 23.59 1.68
C LEU A 185 -1.40 25.02 1.56
N ASP A 186 -0.57 25.27 0.56
CA ASP A 186 -0.07 26.62 0.24
C ASP A 186 -1.22 27.61 -0.01
N LYS A 187 -2.33 27.15 -0.61
CA LYS A 187 -3.56 27.94 -0.83
C LYS A 187 -4.18 28.48 0.46
N TYR A 188 -3.87 27.86 1.60
CA TYR A 188 -4.35 28.24 2.93
C TYR A 188 -3.25 28.89 3.78
N GLY A 189 -2.05 29.12 3.22
CA GLY A 189 -0.89 29.59 3.97
C GLY A 189 -0.50 28.61 5.08
N ARG A 190 -0.54 27.31 4.80
CA ARG A 190 -0.23 26.23 5.74
C ARG A 190 0.81 25.27 5.18
N VAL A 191 1.48 24.58 6.09
CA VAL A 191 2.52 23.59 5.79
C VAL A 191 2.32 22.37 6.69
N VAL A 192 2.80 21.22 6.25
CA VAL A 192 2.87 19.99 7.05
C VAL A 192 4.32 19.57 7.26
N VAL A 193 4.57 18.81 8.32
CA VAL A 193 5.85 18.11 8.53
C VAL A 193 5.96 16.97 7.52
N GLY A 194 6.42 17.28 6.31
CA GLY A 194 6.55 16.32 5.21
C GLY A 194 8.00 16.13 4.74
N GLY A 195 8.18 15.16 3.84
CA GLY A 195 9.48 14.82 3.26
C GLY A 195 9.92 15.79 2.16
N GLY A 196 11.22 15.91 1.93
CA GLY A 196 11.76 16.82 0.90
C GLY A 196 11.55 16.36 -0.55
N GLY A 197 11.38 15.05 -0.77
CA GLY A 197 11.14 14.49 -2.10
C GLY A 197 9.69 14.67 -2.56
N LYS A 198 9.49 15.33 -3.70
CA LYS A 198 8.16 15.64 -4.27
C LYS A 198 7.27 14.40 -4.44
N THR A 199 7.87 13.29 -4.88
CA THR A 199 7.19 12.06 -5.27
C THR A 199 6.99 11.08 -4.11
N VAL A 200 7.51 11.39 -2.90
CA VAL A 200 7.35 10.54 -1.72
C VAL A 200 5.86 10.42 -1.37
N GLY A 201 5.38 9.19 -1.26
CA GLY A 201 4.00 8.90 -0.86
C GLY A 201 3.79 9.05 0.65
N LEU A 202 2.62 9.53 1.05
CA LEU A 202 2.27 9.80 2.44
C LEU A 202 2.26 8.53 3.30
N GLY A 203 1.72 7.42 2.77
CA GLY A 203 1.48 6.18 3.51
C GLY A 203 2.71 5.67 4.28
N GLY A 204 3.68 5.09 3.55
CA GLY A 204 4.88 4.53 4.18
C GLY A 204 5.77 5.56 4.90
N TYR A 205 5.81 6.81 4.40
CA TYR A 205 6.61 7.87 5.01
C TYR A 205 6.15 8.20 6.43
N VAL A 206 4.83 8.36 6.63
CA VAL A 206 4.27 8.69 7.94
C VAL A 206 4.32 7.49 8.88
N THR A 207 4.00 6.28 8.40
CA THR A 207 3.99 5.08 9.26
C THR A 207 5.38 4.63 9.71
N GLY A 208 6.43 5.01 8.98
CA GLY A 208 7.83 4.73 9.33
C GLY A 208 8.55 5.84 10.09
N GLY A 209 7.88 6.92 10.49
CA GLY A 209 8.48 8.04 11.21
C GLY A 209 8.43 9.35 10.44
N GLY A 210 9.21 9.43 9.35
CA GLY A 210 9.20 10.56 8.42
C GLY A 210 9.90 11.82 8.96
N HIS A 211 11.17 11.99 8.59
CA HIS A 211 11.94 13.19 8.94
C HIS A 211 11.61 14.38 8.02
N SER A 212 11.70 15.60 8.56
CA SER A 212 11.44 16.84 7.83
C SER A 212 12.42 17.94 8.22
N LEU A 213 12.56 18.96 7.37
CA LEU A 213 13.22 20.22 7.74
C LEU A 213 12.54 20.91 8.93
N LEU A 214 11.25 20.63 9.14
CA LEU A 214 10.47 21.15 10.24
C LEU A 214 10.64 20.35 11.54
N SER A 215 11.32 19.20 11.50
CA SER A 215 11.30 18.25 12.60
C SER A 215 11.98 18.72 13.87
N THR A 216 12.98 19.59 13.77
CA THR A 216 13.65 20.18 14.93
C THR A 216 12.72 21.03 15.80
N LYS A 217 11.64 21.58 15.21
CA LYS A 217 10.67 22.43 15.90
C LYS A 217 9.33 21.74 16.15
N HIS A 218 8.94 20.81 15.27
CA HIS A 218 7.59 20.24 15.25
C HIS A 218 7.54 18.74 15.50
N GLY A 219 8.67 18.03 15.58
CA GLY A 219 8.72 16.57 15.67
C GLY A 219 8.70 15.88 14.31
N LEU A 220 8.64 14.55 14.29
CA LEU A 220 8.56 13.77 13.06
C LEU A 220 7.15 13.86 12.44
N ALA A 221 7.03 13.45 11.18
CA ALA A 221 5.74 13.41 10.49
C ALA A 221 4.74 12.50 11.21
N VAL A 222 5.24 11.38 11.75
CA VAL A 222 4.48 10.44 12.57
C VAL A 222 3.95 11.06 13.86
N ASP A 223 4.64 12.07 14.40
CA ASP A 223 4.20 12.80 15.58
C ASP A 223 2.98 13.68 15.28
N GLN A 224 2.72 13.99 14.01
CA GLN A 224 1.61 14.84 13.57
C GLN A 224 0.30 14.08 13.31
N VAL A 225 0.32 12.74 13.33
CA VAL A 225 -0.87 11.95 12.99
C VAL A 225 -1.90 12.03 14.12
N LEU A 226 -3.14 12.35 13.76
CA LEU A 226 -4.27 12.42 14.69
C LEU A 226 -5.19 11.20 14.63
N GLN A 227 -5.38 10.62 13.43
CA GLN A 227 -6.15 9.39 13.22
C GLN A 227 -5.79 8.76 11.86
N MET A 228 -6.07 7.47 11.69
CA MET A 228 -5.93 6.76 10.42
C MET A 228 -7.13 5.85 10.16
N THR A 229 -7.49 5.66 8.89
CA THR A 229 -8.42 4.59 8.48
C THR A 229 -7.61 3.45 7.88
N MET A 230 -7.82 2.23 8.35
CA MET A 230 -7.09 1.04 7.92
C MET A 230 -8.02 -0.14 7.64
N VAL A 231 -7.54 -1.09 6.85
CA VAL A 231 -8.18 -2.39 6.67
C VAL A 231 -7.30 -3.46 7.32
N THR A 232 -7.86 -4.22 8.25
CA THR A 232 -7.13 -5.29 8.95
C THR A 232 -6.91 -6.49 8.03
N PRO A 233 -5.98 -7.42 8.39
CA PRO A 233 -5.84 -8.69 7.67
C PRO A 233 -7.11 -9.56 7.64
N SER A 234 -8.05 -9.33 8.57
CA SER A 234 -9.37 -9.98 8.58
C SER A 234 -10.42 -9.22 7.76
N GLY A 235 -10.01 -8.20 7.01
CA GLY A 235 -10.87 -7.40 6.16
C GLY A 235 -11.82 -6.48 6.92
N LYS A 236 -11.51 -6.08 8.16
CA LYS A 236 -12.30 -5.09 8.91
C LYS A 236 -11.77 -3.69 8.60
N ILE A 237 -12.67 -2.74 8.32
CA ILE A 237 -12.33 -1.34 8.15
C ILE A 237 -12.44 -0.65 9.52
N LEU A 238 -11.34 -0.09 10.01
CA LEU A 238 -11.25 0.57 11.32
C LEU A 238 -10.77 2.00 11.13
N THR A 239 -11.25 2.90 11.99
CA THR A 239 -10.59 4.19 12.23
C THR A 239 -9.92 4.15 13.59
N ILE A 240 -8.60 4.34 13.61
CA ILE A 240 -7.76 4.24 14.79
C ILE A 240 -7.29 5.64 15.22
N ASN A 241 -7.29 5.91 16.52
CA ASN A 241 -6.83 7.16 17.14
C ASN A 241 -6.52 6.93 18.63
N GLU A 242 -6.17 7.99 19.37
CA GLU A 242 -5.85 7.91 20.80
C GLU A 242 -6.99 7.35 21.67
N ASP A 243 -8.25 7.49 21.23
CA ASP A 243 -9.43 7.04 21.97
C ASP A 243 -10.03 5.73 21.44
N ASN A 244 -9.59 5.26 20.26
CA ASN A 244 -10.15 4.09 19.57
C ASN A 244 -9.02 3.24 18.99
N HIS A 245 -8.85 2.01 19.50
CA HIS A 245 -7.76 1.11 19.10
C HIS A 245 -6.37 1.76 19.26
N SER A 246 -6.12 2.33 20.43
CA SER A 246 -4.92 3.13 20.71
C SER A 246 -3.62 2.33 20.62
N ASP A 247 -3.67 1.03 20.86
CA ASP A 247 -2.58 0.08 20.62
C ASP A 247 -2.20 -0.01 19.15
N LEU A 248 -3.19 -0.17 18.26
CA LEU A 248 -2.99 -0.13 16.81
C LEU A 248 -2.54 1.24 16.35
N PHE A 249 -3.12 2.31 16.90
CA PHE A 249 -2.74 3.68 16.56
C PHE A 249 -1.27 3.96 16.91
N TRP A 250 -0.84 3.56 18.10
CA TRP A 250 0.54 3.65 18.52
C TRP A 250 1.46 2.85 17.60
N ALA A 251 1.10 1.61 17.24
CA ALA A 251 1.90 0.79 16.35
C ALA A 251 2.01 1.40 14.94
N MET A 252 0.91 1.91 14.39
CA MET A 252 0.93 2.56 13.07
C MET A 252 1.72 3.87 13.06
N ARG A 253 2.13 4.37 14.23
CA ARG A 253 2.92 5.58 14.42
C ARG A 253 4.40 5.29 14.72
N GLY A 254 5.06 4.45 13.91
CA GLY A 254 6.53 4.41 13.86
C GLY A 254 7.17 3.04 13.65
N VAL A 255 6.42 1.94 13.70
CA VAL A 255 6.96 0.58 13.49
C VAL A 255 6.57 0.03 12.12
N SER A 256 6.99 0.73 11.05
CA SER A 256 6.69 0.38 9.64
C SER A 256 6.66 -1.13 9.35
N HIS A 257 5.76 -1.51 8.42
CA HIS A 257 5.66 -2.83 7.79
C HIS A 257 6.98 -3.31 7.17
#